data_AF-A0A444XL86-F1
#
_entry.id   AF-A0A444XL86-F1
#
_cell.length_a   1.000
_cell.length_b   1.000
_cell.length_c   1.000
_cell.angle_alpha   90.00
_cell.angle_beta   90.00
_cell.angle_gamma   90.00
#
_symmetry.space_group_name_H-M   'P 1'
#
loop_
_entity.id
_entity.type
_entity.pdbx_description
1 polymer ?
#
loop_
_entity_poly.entity_id
_entity_poly.type
_entity_poly.pdbx_seq_one_letter_code
_entity_poly.pdbx_strand_id
1 'polypeptide(L)'
;MSLPIANVGRIMKQVVPGSGKISKEGKQLMQECVTEFISFVTGEASAKCHKENRKTVNGDDICWALSSLGFDNFAEAISRYLYKYRLAHTHREQNLLSNNNNNKD
;
A
#
# COMPACT_ATOMS: atom_id res chain seq x y z
N MET A 1 -16.18 2.23 -0.68
CA MET A 1 -15.63 0.90 -0.31
C MET A 1 -15.04 1.06 1.08
N SER A 2 -15.43 0.25 2.07
CA SER A 2 -14.88 0.34 3.43
C SER A 2 -14.14 -0.95 3.80
N LEU A 3 -13.06 -0.82 4.58
CA LEU A 3 -12.32 -1.98 5.09
C LEU A 3 -13.14 -2.71 6.17
N PRO A 4 -13.06 -4.04 6.29
CA PRO A 4 -13.80 -4.76 7.34
C PRO A 4 -13.49 -4.24 8.74
N ILE A 5 -14.53 -3.89 9.51
CA ILE A 5 -14.37 -3.27 10.84
C ILE A 5 -13.58 -4.15 11.82
N ALA A 6 -13.67 -5.47 11.67
CA ALA A 6 -12.91 -6.43 12.46
C ALA A 6 -11.39 -6.32 12.21
N ASN A 7 -10.99 -6.07 10.96
CA ASN A 7 -9.57 -5.91 10.61
C ASN A 7 -9.04 -4.58 11.13
N VAL A 8 -9.81 -3.49 11.00
CA VAL A 8 -9.49 -2.18 11.59
C VAL A 8 -9.31 -2.32 13.09
N GLY A 9 -10.28 -2.93 13.79
CA GLY A 9 -10.22 -3.14 15.23
C GLY A 9 -9.01 -3.99 15.67
N ARG A 10 -8.63 -5.01 14.90
CA ARG A 10 -7.44 -5.84 15.19
C ARG A 10 -6.15 -5.03 15.11
N ILE A 11 -5.98 -4.19 14.08
CA ILE A 11 -4.79 -3.34 13.92
C ILE A 11 -4.74 -2.27 15.01
N MET A 12 -5.85 -1.57 15.25
CA MET A 12 -5.92 -0.57 16.34
C MET A 12 -5.52 -1.17 17.69
N LYS A 13 -5.87 -2.44 17.95
CA LYS A 13 -5.55 -3.11 19.21
C LYS A 13 -4.05 -3.41 19.38
N GLN A 14 -3.26 -3.45 18.31
CA GLN A 14 -1.82 -3.69 18.37
C GLN A 14 -1.04 -2.54 19.02
N VAL A 15 -1.59 -1.31 18.94
CA VAL A 15 -0.96 -0.10 19.50
C VAL A 15 -1.58 0.33 20.83
N VAL A 16 -2.52 -0.45 21.37
CA VAL A 16 -3.21 -0.20 22.64
C VAL A 16 -2.79 -1.26 23.66
N PRO A 17 -2.60 -0.92 24.94
CA PRO A 17 -2.27 -1.90 25.98
C PRO A 17 -3.24 -3.10 25.99
N GLY A 18 -2.76 -4.27 26.42
CA GLY A 18 -3.55 -5.51 26.43
C GLY A 18 -4.91 -5.38 27.13
N SER A 19 -4.96 -4.64 28.24
CA SER A 19 -6.19 -4.33 28.99
C SER A 19 -7.07 -3.23 28.38
N GLY A 20 -6.53 -2.41 27.47
CA GLY A 20 -7.25 -1.27 26.89
C GLY A 20 -8.44 -1.69 26.04
N LYS A 21 -9.53 -0.93 26.06
CA LYS A 21 -10.73 -1.20 25.24
C LYS A 21 -10.84 -0.13 24.16
N ILE A 22 -11.37 -0.53 22.99
CA ILE A 22 -11.69 0.37 21.89
C ILE A 22 -13.20 0.28 21.68
N SER A 23 -13.88 1.42 21.76
CA SER A 23 -15.33 1.50 21.56
C SER A 23 -15.72 1.11 20.14
N LYS A 24 -17.01 0.86 19.92
CA LYS A 24 -17.55 0.57 18.59
C LYS A 24 -17.40 1.82 17.69
N GLU A 25 -17.70 2.99 18.24
CA GLU A 25 -17.65 4.29 17.59
C GLU A 25 -16.21 4.64 17.19
N GLY A 26 -15.23 4.34 18.06
CA GLY A 26 -13.81 4.56 17.74
C GLY A 26 -13.33 3.69 16.57
N LYS A 27 -13.81 2.45 16.46
CA LYS A 27 -13.51 1.59 15.30
C LYS A 27 -14.16 2.12 14.03
N GLN A 28 -15.39 2.62 14.13
CA GLN A 28 -16.13 3.17 12.99
C GLN A 28 -15.47 4.44 12.46
N LEU A 29 -15.11 5.37 13.35
CA LEU A 29 -14.38 6.58 12.98
C LEU A 29 -13.06 6.23 12.30
N MET A 30 -12.29 5.29 12.87
CA MET A 30 -11.03 4.89 12.25
C MET A 30 -11.22 4.21 10.88
N GLN A 31 -12.31 3.46 10.69
CA GLN A 31 -12.66 2.87 9.39
C GLN A 31 -12.97 3.95 8.34
N GLU A 32 -13.63 5.03 8.74
CA GLU A 32 -13.90 6.18 7.87
C GLU A 32 -12.59 6.94 7.56
N CYS A 33 -11.78 7.24 8.58
CA CYS A 33 -10.50 7.91 8.42
C CYS A 33 -9.55 7.13 7.50
N VAL A 34 -9.45 5.81 7.62
CA VAL A 34 -8.58 5.01 6.74
C VAL A 34 -9.11 4.94 5.31
N THR A 35 -10.43 4.99 5.12
CA THR A 35 -11.03 5.05 3.79
C THR A 35 -10.69 6.39 3.13
N GLU A 36 -10.81 7.49 3.89
CA GLU A 36 -10.44 8.81 3.42
C GLU A 36 -8.94 8.93 3.15
N PHE A 37 -8.10 8.36 4.01
CA PHE A 37 -6.65 8.32 3.82
C PHE A 37 -6.26 7.64 2.50
N ILE A 38 -6.89 6.50 2.17
CA ILE A 38 -6.66 5.81 0.89
C ILE A 38 -7.06 6.72 -0.28
N SER A 39 -8.25 7.35 -0.21
CA SER A 39 -8.73 8.27 -1.25
C SER A 39 -7.79 9.48 -1.41
N PHE A 40 -7.34 10.05 -0.31
CA PHE A 40 -6.47 11.22 -0.28
C PHE A 40 -5.11 10.95 -0.92
N VAL A 41 -4.42 9.89 -0.48
CA VAL A 41 -3.11 9.50 -1.04
C VAL A 41 -3.23 9.10 -2.51
N THR A 42 -4.29 8.35 -2.85
CA THR A 42 -4.52 7.93 -4.25
C THR A 42 -4.85 9.13 -5.15
N GLY A 43 -5.59 10.11 -4.62
CA GLY A 43 -5.90 11.36 -5.32
C GLY A 43 -4.64 12.16 -5.66
N GLU A 44 -3.73 12.31 -4.69
CA GLU A 44 -2.46 13.00 -4.88
C GLU A 44 -1.55 12.28 -5.89
N ALA A 45 -1.45 10.95 -5.79
CA ALA A 45 -0.70 10.13 -6.76
C ALA A 45 -1.30 10.22 -8.18
N SER A 46 -2.63 10.22 -8.29
CA SER A 46 -3.35 10.39 -9.55
C SER A 46 -3.08 11.76 -10.18
N ALA A 47 -3.11 12.82 -9.38
CA ALA A 47 -2.83 14.19 -9.84
C ALA A 47 -1.42 14.31 -10.43
N LYS A 48 -0.40 13.76 -9.75
CA LYS A 48 0.96 13.68 -10.30
C LYS A 48 1.01 12.86 -11.60
N CYS A 49 0.44 11.66 -11.59
CA CYS A 49 0.42 10.78 -12.77
C CYS A 49 -0.17 11.52 -13.99
N HIS A 50 -1.27 12.23 -13.79
CA HIS A 50 -1.91 13.01 -14.85
C HIS A 50 -1.05 14.20 -15.30
N LYS A 51 -0.41 14.92 -14.36
CA LYS A 51 0.53 16.01 -14.67
C LYS A 51 1.72 15.54 -15.52
N GLU A 52 2.12 14.28 -15.38
CA GLU A 52 3.17 13.63 -16.18
C GLU A 52 2.63 13.00 -17.48
N ASN A 53 1.39 13.30 -17.89
CA ASN A 53 0.72 12.76 -19.08
C ASN A 53 0.57 11.22 -19.08
N ARG A 54 0.57 10.60 -17.90
CA ARG A 54 0.33 9.16 -17.74
C ARG A 54 -1.12 8.90 -17.34
N LYS A 55 -1.68 7.79 -17.85
CA LYS A 55 -3.05 7.33 -17.53
C LYS A 55 -3.09 6.25 -16.45
N THR A 56 -1.94 5.70 -16.10
CA THR A 56 -1.82 4.57 -15.16
C THR A 56 -0.93 5.00 -14.00
N VAL A 57 -1.52 5.02 -12.80
CA VAL A 57 -0.80 5.23 -11.55
C VAL A 57 0.05 4.01 -11.25
N ASN A 58 1.31 4.21 -10.86
CA ASN A 58 2.23 3.14 -10.49
C ASN A 58 2.71 3.25 -9.02
N GLY A 59 3.56 2.32 -8.59
CA GLY A 59 4.07 2.31 -7.22
C GLY A 59 4.95 3.50 -6.85
N ASP A 60 5.67 4.09 -7.82
CA ASP A 60 6.52 5.26 -7.56
C ASP A 60 5.67 6.52 -7.34
N ASP A 61 4.49 6.62 -7.97
CA ASP A 61 3.52 7.68 -7.71
C ASP A 61 3.01 7.65 -6.28
N ILE A 62 2.73 6.46 -5.75
CA ILE A 62 2.29 6.27 -4.36
C ILE A 62 3.40 6.66 -3.39
N CYS A 63 4.64 6.23 -3.65
CA CYS A 63 5.78 6.60 -2.80
C CYS A 63 5.98 8.12 -2.77
N TRP A 64 5.88 8.77 -3.94
CA TRP A 64 5.98 10.21 -4.03
C TRP A 64 4.83 10.93 -3.31
N ALA A 65 3.59 10.46 -3.47
CA ALA A 65 2.43 11.09 -2.84
C ALA A 65 2.55 11.04 -1.31
N LEU A 66 2.99 9.91 -0.75
CA LEU A 66 3.24 9.79 0.69
C LEU A 66 4.28 10.83 1.18
N SER A 67 5.40 11.00 0.48
CA SER A 67 6.38 12.03 0.83
C SER A 67 5.84 13.45 0.67
N SER A 68 5.15 13.75 -0.43
CA SER A 68 4.56 15.07 -0.69
C SER A 68 3.55 15.49 0.39
N LEU A 69 2.83 14.51 0.95
CA LEU A 69 1.86 14.70 2.02
C LEU A 69 2.46 14.69 3.44
N GLY A 70 3.79 14.57 3.57
CA GLY A 70 4.50 14.57 4.85
C GLY A 70 4.53 13.22 5.58
N PHE A 71 4.23 12.12 4.90
CA PHE A 71 4.28 10.75 5.43
C PHE A 71 5.61 10.06 5.10
N ASP A 72 6.74 10.74 5.31
CA ASP A 72 8.06 10.29 4.83
C ASP A 72 8.50 8.92 5.38
N ASN A 73 8.19 8.64 6.64
CA ASN A 73 8.44 7.34 7.27
C ASN A 73 7.68 6.19 6.56
N PHE A 74 6.48 6.47 6.08
CA PHE A 74 5.71 5.51 5.28
C PHE A 74 6.26 5.41 3.85
N ALA A 75 6.62 6.55 3.23
CA ALA A 75 7.20 6.58 1.89
C ALA A 75 8.48 5.73 1.82
N GLU A 76 9.36 5.83 2.81
CA GLU A 76 10.59 5.06 2.90
C GLU A 76 10.30 3.55 3.05
N ALA A 77 9.36 3.18 3.94
CA ALA A 77 8.97 1.78 4.14
C ALA A 77 8.35 1.16 2.88
N ILE A 78 7.46 1.88 2.21
CA ILE A 78 6.81 1.42 0.97
C ILE A 78 7.80 1.36 -0.20
N SER A 79 8.74 2.28 -0.29
CA SER A 79 9.80 2.25 -1.32
C SER A 79 10.66 0.99 -1.20
N ARG A 80 11.06 0.62 0.02
CA ARG A 80 11.77 -0.66 0.28
C ARG A 80 10.92 -1.87 -0.10
N TYR A 81 9.63 -1.85 0.20
CA TYR A 81 8.72 -2.93 -0.19
C TYR A 81 8.60 -3.03 -1.71
N LEU A 82 8.40 -1.92 -2.41
CA LEU A 82 8.29 -1.85 -3.87
C LEU A 82 9.55 -2.39 -4.56
N TYR A 83 10.73 -2.05 -4.04
CA TYR A 83 12.00 -2.58 -4.52
C TYR A 83 12.05 -4.11 -4.41
N LYS A 84 11.74 -4.66 -3.22
CA LYS A 84 11.70 -6.11 -3.01
C LYS A 84 10.67 -6.81 -3.89
N TYR A 85 9.49 -6.20 -4.06
CA TYR A 85 8.45 -6.72 -4.93
C TYR A 85 8.92 -6.83 -6.38
N ARG A 86 9.55 -5.77 -6.92
CA ARG A 86 10.12 -5.75 -8.27
C ARG A 86 11.18 -6.85 -8.44
N LEU A 87 12.11 -6.99 -7.49
CA LEU A 87 13.12 -8.05 -7.51
C LEU A 87 12.48 -9.44 -7.55
N ALA A 88 11.52 -9.72 -6.67
CA ALA A 88 10.84 -11.02 -6.62
C ALA A 88 10.11 -11.33 -7.94
N HIS A 89 9.50 -10.32 -8.56
CA HIS A 89 8.83 -10.47 -9.85
C HIS A 89 9.83 -10.83 -10.96
N THR A 90 10.97 -10.13 -11.03
CA THR A 90 12.03 -10.43 -12.01
C THR A 90 12.61 -11.83 -11.84
N HIS A 91 12.88 -12.28 -10.61
CA HIS A 91 13.38 -13.64 -10.37
C HIS A 91 12.36 -14.71 -10.77
N ARG A 92 11.08 -14.46 -10.51
CA ARG A 92 10.00 -15.38 -10.92
C ARG A 92 9.90 -15.49 -12.44
N GLU A 93 10.02 -14.38 -13.16
CA GLU A 93 10.03 -14.37 -14.62
C GLU A 93 11.23 -15.14 -15.20
N GLN A 94 12.43 -14.95 -14.65
CA GLN A 94 13.63 -15.69 -15.05
C GLN A 94 13.48 -17.20 -14.84
N ASN A 95 12.94 -17.63 -13.70
CA ASN A 95 12.72 -19.06 -13.43
C ASN A 95 11.71 -19.69 -14.40
N LEU A 96 10.67 -18.96 -14.81
CA LEU A 96 9.69 -19.43 -15.79
C LEU A 96 10.31 -19.60 -17.18
N LEU A 97 11.17 -18.66 -17.59
CA LEU A 97 11.91 -18.72 -18.85
C LEU A 97 12.89 -19.91 -18.88
N SER A 98 13.61 -20.15 -17.78
CA SER A 98 14.53 -21.29 -17.66
C SER A 98 13.81 -22.64 -17.71
N ASN A 99 12.66 -22.78 -17.03
CA ASN A 99 11.89 -24.03 -17.06
C ASN A 99 11.30 -24.36 -18.44
N ASN A 100 10.92 -23.35 -19.22
CA ASN A 100 10.38 -23.58 -20.57
C ASN A 100 11.45 -24.01 -21.58
N ASN A 101 12.72 -23.65 -21.37
CA ASN A 101 13.81 -24.10 -22.23
C ASN A 101 14.21 -25.56 -21.92
N ASN A 102 14.17 -25.98 -20.66
CA ASN A 102 14.53 -27.35 -20.25
C ASN A 102 13.50 -28.43 -20.64
N ASN A 103 12.30 -28.05 -21.08
CA ASN A 103 11.23 -28.97 -21.50
C ASN A 103 11.12 -29.10 -23.03
N LYS A 104 12.07 -28.53 -23.78
CA LYS A 104 12.10 -28.58 -25.26
C LYS A 104 13.20 -29.47 -25.82
N ASP A 105 14.01 -30.07 -24.95
CA ASP A 105 15.00 -31.10 -25.26
C ASP A 105 14.53 -32.46 -24.71
#